data_AF-A0A0F8WQ27-F1
#
_entry.id   AF-A0A0F8WQ27-F1
#
_cell.length_a   1.000
_cell.length_b   1.000
_cell.length_c   1.000
_cell.angle_alpha   90.00
_cell.angle_beta   90.00
_cell.angle_gamma   90.00
#
_symmetry.space_group_name_H-M   'P 1'
#
loop_
_entity.id
_entity.type
_entity.pdbx_description
1 polymer ?
#
loop_
_entity_poly.entity_id
_entity_poly.type
_entity_poly.pdbx_seq_one_letter_code
_entity_poly.pdbx_strand_id
1 'polypeptide(L)' 'MSKEISLRPDIAQQIIFRLREALEKAKTSHTLCEDTHYSCPKSGECTREWDNEECDCGADQHNKAIDEALKGRKL' A
#
# COMPACT_ATOMS: atom_id res chain seq x y z
N MET A 1 -13.48 -28.03 10.15
CA MET A 1 -12.34 -28.36 11.03
C MET A 1 -11.13 -27.59 10.57
N SER A 2 -10.84 -26.44 11.18
CA SER A 2 -9.62 -25.68 10.87
C SER A 2 -8.43 -26.41 11.49
N LYS A 3 -7.45 -26.83 10.68
CA LYS A 3 -6.22 -27.41 11.19
C LYS A 3 -5.36 -26.27 11.73
N GLU A 4 -5.06 -26.29 13.04
CA GLU A 4 -4.05 -25.39 13.59
C GLU A 4 -2.68 -25.81 13.07
N ILE A 5 -2.01 -24.89 12.36
CA ILE A 5 -0.66 -25.09 11.85
C ILE A 5 0.31 -24.54 12.90
N SER A 6 0.94 -25.44 13.67
CA SER A 6 2.03 -25.08 14.58
C SER A 6 3.33 -24.93 13.80
N LEU A 7 3.69 -23.69 13.47
CA LEU A 7 4.96 -23.37 12.80
C LEU A 7 6.11 -23.28 13.81
N ARG A 8 7.30 -23.74 13.42
CA ARG A 8 8.52 -23.46 14.19
C ARG A 8 8.81 -21.95 14.19
N PRO A 9 9.36 -21.37 15.27
CA PRO A 9 9.60 -19.93 15.36
C PRO A 9 10.50 -19.36 14.26
N ASP A 10 11.50 -20.11 13.81
CA ASP A 10 12.40 -19.73 12.71
C ASP A 10 11.66 -19.58 11.38
N ILE A 11 10.75 -20.51 11.10
CA ILE A 11 9.93 -20.50 9.88
C ILE A 11 8.90 -19.37 9.97
N ALA A 12 8.26 -19.20 11.13
CA ALA A 12 7.31 -18.12 11.34
C ALA A 12 7.94 -16.75 11.08
N GLN A 13 9.16 -16.51 11.58
CA GLN A 13 9.86 -15.24 11.37
C GLN A 13 10.22 -15.01 9.90
N GLN A 14 10.67 -16.04 9.19
CA GLN A 14 10.95 -15.95 7.75
C GLN A 14 9.69 -15.65 6.93
N ILE A 15 8.56 -16.28 7.27
CA ILE A 15 7.28 -16.02 6.61
C ILE A 15 6.84 -14.57 6.86
N ILE A 16 6.93 -14.10 8.11
CA ILE A 16 6.57 -12.72 8.47
C ILE A 16 7.45 -11.72 7.71
N PHE A 17 8.77 -11.97 7.63
CA PHE A 17 9.67 -11.13 6.86
C PHE A 17 9.25 -11.04 5.38
N ARG A 18 9.01 -12.18 4.72
CA ARG A 18 8.58 -12.22 3.31
C ARG A 18 7.22 -11.58 3.08
N LEU A 19 6.27 -11.74 4.01
CA LEU A 19 4.96 -11.10 3.94
C LEU A 19 5.09 -9.58 4.05
N ARG A 20 5.97 -9.08 4.93
CA ARG A 20 6.26 -7.64 5.02
C ARG A 20 6.85 -7.11 3.72
N GLU A 21 7.82 -7.81 3.13
CA GLU A 21 8.37 -7.42 1.83
C GLU A 21 7.32 -7.41 0.71
N ALA A 22 6.43 -8.41 0.69
CA ALA A 22 5.36 -8.49 -0.30
C ALA A 22 4.35 -7.34 -0.13
N LEU A 23 3.98 -7.01 1.10
CA LEU A 23 3.09 -5.88 1.41
C LEU A 23 3.70 -4.53 1.01
N GLU A 24 4.99 -4.30 1.30
CA GLU A 24 5.68 -3.08 0.85
C GLU A 24 5.69 -2.97 -0.68
N LYS A 25 5.93 -4.08 -1.38
CA LYS A 25 5.88 -4.13 -2.86
C LYS A 25 4.47 -3.97 -3.44
N ALA A 26 3.43 -4.24 -2.65
CA ALA A 26 2.04 -4.10 -3.06
C ALA A 26 1.52 -2.64 -2.96
N LYS A 27 2.32 -1.70 -2.44
CA LYS A 27 2.00 -0.27 -2.47
C LYS A 27 1.86 0.21 -3.91
N THR A 28 0.91 1.12 -4.12
CA THR A 28 0.58 1.66 -5.43
C THR A 28 1.03 3.11 -5.54
N SER A 29 1.61 3.47 -6.68
CA SER A 29 1.94 4.86 -7.03
C SER A 29 0.68 5.66 -7.39
N HIS A 30 0.70 6.96 -7.18
CA HIS A 30 -0.34 7.85 -7.71
C HIS A 30 -0.38 7.79 -9.24
N THR A 31 -1.58 7.70 -9.80
CA THR A 31 -1.77 7.49 -11.24
C THR A 31 -1.42 8.74 -12.04
N LEU A 32 -0.59 8.54 -13.08
CA LEU A 32 -0.36 9.50 -14.16
C LEU A 32 -1.17 9.06 -15.39
N CYS A 33 -1.98 9.95 -15.92
CA CYS A 33 -2.72 9.77 -17.16
C CYS A 33 -2.00 10.51 -18.30
N GLU A 34 -2.18 10.05 -19.54
CA GLU A 34 -1.67 10.76 -20.73
C GLU A 34 -2.23 12.19 -20.81
N ASP A 35 -3.49 12.36 -20.44
CA ASP A 35 -4.06 13.67 -20.18
C ASP A 35 -3.80 14.08 -18.73
N THR A 36 -2.89 15.03 -18.57
CA THR A 36 -2.45 15.55 -17.27
C THR A 36 -3.56 16.21 -16.46
N HIS A 37 -4.66 16.61 -17.10
CA HIS A 37 -5.85 17.14 -16.43
C HIS A 37 -6.63 16.05 -15.67
N TYR A 38 -6.43 14.77 -16.00
CA TYR A 38 -7.05 13.64 -15.30
C TYR A 38 -6.04 12.83 -14.47
N SER A 39 -4.80 13.28 -14.39
CA SER A 39 -3.80 12.70 -13.49
C SER A 39 -4.15 12.97 -12.04
N CYS A 40 -3.74 12.06 -11.14
CA CYS A 40 -3.89 12.28 -9.71
C CYS A 40 -3.13 13.56 -9.28
N PRO A 41 -3.68 14.43 -8.42
CA PRO A 41 -2.99 15.63 -7.93
C PRO A 41 -1.62 15.33 -7.31
N LYS A 42 -1.47 14.18 -6.66
CA LYS A 42 -0.23 13.71 -6.03
C LYS A 42 0.71 12.97 -7.00
N SER A 43 0.40 12.90 -8.29
CA SER A 43 1.31 12.31 -9.29
C SER A 43 2.54 13.19 -9.57
N GLY A 44 2.47 14.49 -9.28
CA GLY A 44 3.50 15.48 -9.57
C GLY A 44 3.38 16.14 -10.94
N GLU A 45 2.49 15.65 -11.81
CA GLU A 45 2.32 16.12 -13.20
C GLU A 45 0.84 16.48 -13.49
N CYS A 46 0.01 16.58 -12.45
CA CYS A 46 -1.38 16.99 -12.61
C CYS A 46 -1.46 18.47 -12.98
N THR A 47 -2.18 18.78 -14.06
CA THR A 47 -2.43 20.15 -14.51
C THR A 47 -3.86 20.60 -14.23
N ARG A 48 -4.61 19.79 -13.49
CA ARG A 48 -5.98 20.09 -13.12
C ARG A 48 -5.99 21.19 -12.05
N GLU A 49 -6.58 22.33 -12.40
CA GLU A 49 -6.92 23.39 -11.45
C GLU A 49 -8.21 23.03 -10.71
N TRP A 50 -8.15 22.09 -9.75
CA TRP A 50 -9.28 21.84 -8.83
C TRP A 50 -8.96 22.41 -7.45
N ASP A 51 -9.96 23.02 -6.80
CA ASP A 51 -9.91 23.68 -5.48
C ASP A 51 -9.56 22.74 -4.30
N ASN A 52 -9.39 21.45 -4.58
CA ASN A 52 -9.25 20.39 -3.60
C ASN A 52 -8.07 19.51 -4.03
N GLU A 53 -6.93 19.70 -3.38
CA GLU A 53 -5.71 18.88 -3.48
C GLU A 53 -5.91 17.41 -3.03
N GLU A 54 -7.16 16.98 -2.81
CA GLU A 54 -7.49 15.63 -2.36
C GLU A 54 -7.24 14.61 -3.47
N CYS A 55 -6.40 13.62 -3.15
CA CYS A 55 -6.14 12.48 -4.01
C CYS A 55 -7.34 11.51 -3.96
N ASP A 56 -8.04 11.37 -5.10
CA ASP A 56 -9.14 10.43 -5.28
C ASP A 56 -8.75 9.16 -6.06
N CYS A 57 -7.49 9.04 -6.51
CA CYS A 57 -7.02 7.87 -7.28
C CYS A 57 -6.89 6.56 -6.46
N GLY A 58 -7.29 6.58 -5.18
CA GLY A 58 -7.28 5.41 -4.28
C GLY A 58 -5.91 5.01 -3.72
N ALA A 59 -4.81 5.55 -4.25
CA ALA A 59 -3.45 5.17 -3.83
C ALA A 59 -3.20 5.44 -2.34
N ASP A 60 -3.64 6.61 -1.82
CA ASP A 60 -3.49 6.94 -0.39
C ASP A 60 -4.26 5.96 0.50
N GLN A 61 -5.51 5.65 0.14
CA GLN A 61 -6.38 4.76 0.92
C GLN A 61 -5.80 3.33 0.95
N HIS A 62 -5.35 2.84 -0.19
CA HIS A 62 -4.70 1.53 -0.32
C HIS A 62 -3.38 1.46 0.46
N ASN A 63 -2.49 2.44 0.27
CA ASN A 63 -1.19 2.48 0.93
C ASN A 63 -1.32 2.64 2.45
N LYS A 64 -2.31 3.41 2.93
CA LYS A 64 -2.63 3.53 4.35
C LYS A 64 -3.04 2.18 4.96
N ALA A 65 -3.85 1.38 4.26
CA ALA A 65 -4.22 0.05 4.73
C ALA A 65 -3.00 -0.89 4.84
N ILE A 66 -2.07 -0.81 3.88
CA ILE A 66 -0.80 -1.55 3.95
C ILE A 66 0.05 -1.08 5.14
N ASP A 67 0.19 0.24 5.34
CA ASP A 67 0.95 0.80 6.45
C ASP A 67 0.38 0.37 7.81
N GLU A 68 -0.95 0.33 7.93
CA GLU A 68 -1.63 -0.18 9.13
C GLU A 68 -1.36 -1.67 9.36
N ALA A 69 -1.37 -2.49 8.30
CA ALA A 69 -1.01 -3.91 8.40
C ALA A 69 0.46 -4.11 8.83
N LEU A 70 1.37 -3.24 8.39
CA LEU A 70 2.79 -3.32 8.71
C LEU A 70 3.17 -2.73 10.07
N LYS A 71 2.33 -1.86 10.64
CA LYS A 71 2.44 -1.32 12.01
C LYS A 71 2.18 -2.38 13.10
N GLY A 72 1.65 -3.55 12.73
CA GLY A 72 1.49 -4.70 13.63
C GLY A 72 2.78 -4.96 14.42
N ARG A 73 2.62 -5.10 15.76
CA ARG A 73 3.65 -5.08 16.81
C ARG A 73 5.00 -5.69 16.40
N LYS A 74 6.08 -5.03 16.82
CA LYS A 74 7.41 -5.64 16.98
C LYS A 74 7.24 -7.00 17.67
N LEU A 75 7.63 -8.06 16.98
CA LEU A 75 7.80 -9.39 17.55
C LEU A 75 9.00 -9.38 18.51
#